data_AF-A0A8D0HGS6-F1
#
_entry.id   AF-A0A8D0HGS6-F1
#
_cell.length_a   1.000
_cell.length_b   1.000
_cell.length_c   1.000
_cell.angle_alpha   90.00
_cell.angle_beta   90.00
_cell.angle_gamma   90.00
#
_symmetry.space_group_name_H-M   'P 1'
#
loop_
_entity.id
_entity.type
_entity.pdbx_description
1 polymer ?
#
loop_
_entity_poly.entity_id
_entity_poly.type
_entity_poly.pdbx_seq_one_letter_code
_entity_poly.pdbx_strand_id
1 'polypeptide(L)'
;PLLSPLSDTPDIPSVSSPQNLNDGSPATFTCSSPYVCPYDTISLRWSGYNAVVSVVSGVTQLDTTGALSQQNLSTSLSWRDHSKKLSCTVSVGSRRAVQETTLSVNYSPKGTKVLINPSAKNIRVGDTASLTCSVNSSYPGVTAYRWYKDGSALANNNQIVTLLKVAREDYGLYSCEAKNAVGTGAAEAMALYVFSVVISISPSAEVREGKMVTLTCDVPGEEKQEINYNWYKNSIRIKEDTARTLTFLEVAVSDSGYYSCEVQNDKGSEM
;
A
#
# COMPACT_ATOMS: atom_id res chain seq x y z
N PRO A 1 -51.39 0.69 -40.73
CA PRO A 1 -50.30 1.37 -39.97
C PRO A 1 -50.46 1.05 -38.48
N LEU A 2 -49.64 0.12 -37.98
CA LEU A 2 -49.61 -0.23 -36.56
C LEU A 2 -49.01 0.96 -35.79
N LEU A 3 -49.87 1.66 -35.03
CA LEU A 3 -49.42 2.60 -34.00
C LEU A 3 -48.66 1.78 -32.95
N SER A 4 -47.36 2.01 -32.84
CA SER A 4 -46.56 1.53 -31.72
C SER A 4 -47.18 2.01 -30.41
N PRO A 5 -47.27 1.16 -29.36
CA PRO A 5 -47.81 1.59 -28.07
C PRO A 5 -46.96 2.76 -27.56
N LEU A 6 -47.63 3.83 -27.13
CA LEU A 6 -47.00 4.95 -26.42
C LEU A 6 -46.27 4.35 -25.21
N SER A 7 -44.93 4.33 -25.29
CA SER A 7 -44.09 3.90 -24.17
C SER A 7 -44.37 4.83 -22.98
N ASP A 8 -44.72 4.26 -21.83
CA ASP A 8 -45.00 4.99 -20.60
C ASP A 8 -43.74 5.62 -19.97
N THR A 9 -42.56 5.30 -20.50
CA THR A 9 -41.26 5.82 -20.04
C THR A 9 -40.65 6.75 -21.10
N PRO A 10 -40.15 7.94 -20.71
CA PRO A 10 -39.42 8.80 -21.62
C PRO A 10 -38.15 8.10 -22.11
N ASP A 11 -37.66 8.48 -23.28
CA ASP A 11 -36.43 7.92 -23.81
C ASP A 11 -35.23 8.26 -22.91
N ILE A 12 -34.25 7.35 -22.88
CA ILE A 12 -33.07 7.47 -22.05
C ILE A 12 -32.19 8.63 -22.56
N PRO A 13 -31.67 9.50 -21.69
CA PRO A 13 -30.79 10.59 -22.12
C PRO A 13 -29.44 10.06 -22.61
N SER A 14 -28.79 10.77 -23.52
CA SER A 14 -27.43 10.44 -23.93
C SER A 14 -26.41 11.08 -22.99
N VAL A 15 -25.40 10.31 -22.57
CA VAL A 15 -24.28 10.81 -21.75
C VAL A 15 -22.98 10.63 -22.53
N SER A 16 -22.25 11.73 -22.72
CA SER A 16 -20.91 11.74 -23.29
C SER A 16 -19.89 12.00 -22.19
N SER A 17 -18.87 11.15 -22.12
CA SER A 17 -17.76 11.25 -21.18
C SER A 17 -16.44 11.55 -21.93
N PRO A 18 -15.50 12.30 -21.31
CA PRO A 18 -14.15 12.42 -21.84
C PRO A 18 -13.48 11.05 -22.02
N GLN A 19 -12.61 10.92 -23.02
CA GLN A 19 -11.91 9.65 -23.30
C GLN A 19 -10.97 9.22 -22.17
N ASN A 20 -10.29 10.18 -21.53
CA ASN A 20 -9.33 9.91 -20.46
C ASN A 20 -9.70 10.73 -19.23
N LEU A 21 -10.01 10.04 -18.14
CA LEU A 21 -10.23 10.65 -16.83
C LEU A 21 -8.99 10.39 -15.99
N ASN A 22 -8.30 11.44 -15.55
CA ASN A 22 -7.09 11.31 -14.73
C ASN A 22 -7.33 11.94 -13.36
N ASP A 23 -6.71 11.37 -12.32
CA ASP A 23 -6.78 11.88 -10.93
C ASP A 23 -6.40 13.36 -10.87
N GLY A 24 -7.27 14.17 -10.25
CA GLY A 24 -7.11 15.61 -10.08
C GLY A 24 -7.32 16.45 -11.34
N SER A 25 -7.52 15.84 -12.51
CA SER A 25 -7.72 16.58 -13.77
C SER A 25 -9.19 17.01 -13.94
N PRO A 26 -9.44 18.22 -14.48
CA PRO A 26 -10.79 18.65 -14.80
C PRO A 26 -11.37 17.81 -15.94
N ALA A 27 -12.64 17.46 -15.83
CA ALA A 27 -13.40 16.66 -16.78
C ALA A 27 -14.79 17.27 -16.98
N THR A 28 -15.26 17.29 -18.23
CA THR A 28 -16.60 17.78 -18.57
C THR A 28 -17.43 16.65 -19.16
N PHE A 29 -18.53 16.33 -18.50
CA PHE A 29 -19.52 15.37 -18.97
C PHE A 29 -20.70 16.12 -19.58
N THR A 30 -21.24 15.59 -20.67
CA THR A 30 -22.40 16.17 -21.33
C THR A 30 -23.56 15.20 -21.28
N CYS A 31 -24.72 15.68 -20.87
CA CYS A 31 -25.97 14.94 -20.93
C CYS A 31 -26.95 15.67 -21.83
N SER A 32 -27.54 14.96 -22.78
CA SER A 32 -28.56 15.51 -23.67
C SER A 32 -29.85 14.71 -23.55
N SER A 33 -30.98 15.41 -23.49
CA SER A 33 -32.29 14.78 -23.54
C SER A 33 -32.55 14.19 -24.94
N PRO A 34 -33.46 13.20 -25.07
CA PRO A 34 -34.09 12.92 -26.36
C PRO A 34 -34.85 14.15 -26.88
N TYR A 35 -35.29 14.12 -28.15
CA TYR A 35 -36.23 15.10 -28.69
C TYR A 35 -37.59 14.93 -28.01
N VAL A 36 -38.13 16.00 -27.45
CA VAL A 36 -39.44 15.99 -26.77
C VAL A 36 -40.33 17.11 -27.31
N CYS A 37 -41.65 16.92 -27.21
CA CYS A 37 -42.64 17.90 -27.63
C CYS A 37 -42.43 19.26 -26.91
N PRO A 38 -42.51 20.40 -27.61
CA PRO A 38 -42.20 21.72 -27.02
C PRO A 38 -43.08 22.16 -25.85
N TYR A 39 -44.23 21.53 -25.68
CA TYR A 39 -45.22 21.86 -24.64
C TYR A 39 -45.03 21.07 -23.34
N ASP A 40 -44.18 20.04 -23.35
CA ASP A 40 -43.89 19.27 -22.15
C ASP A 40 -42.80 19.95 -21.32
N THR A 41 -42.96 19.94 -19.99
CA THR A 41 -41.92 20.42 -19.07
C THR A 41 -40.85 19.33 -18.91
N ILE A 42 -39.72 19.53 -19.58
CA ILE A 42 -38.54 18.67 -19.48
C ILE A 42 -37.51 19.23 -18.50
N SER A 43 -36.89 18.34 -17.73
CA SER A 43 -35.72 18.69 -16.92
C SER A 43 -34.65 17.61 -16.97
N LEU A 44 -33.39 18.05 -17.07
CA LEU A 44 -32.22 17.21 -16.89
C LEU A 44 -31.65 17.41 -15.49
N ARG A 45 -31.16 16.33 -14.89
CA ARG A 45 -30.50 16.38 -13.59
C ARG A 45 -29.37 15.36 -13.50
N TRP A 46 -28.18 15.86 -13.20
CA TRP A 46 -27.04 15.03 -12.78
C TRP A 46 -27.19 14.56 -11.33
N SER A 47 -26.67 13.37 -11.04
CA SER A 47 -26.52 12.81 -9.70
C SER A 47 -25.26 11.95 -9.59
N GLY A 48 -24.71 11.78 -8.39
CA GLY A 48 -23.49 10.98 -8.16
C GLY A 48 -22.17 11.76 -8.31
N TYR A 49 -22.23 13.10 -8.35
CA TYR A 49 -21.06 13.99 -8.41
C TYR A 49 -20.85 14.74 -7.10
N ASN A 50 -19.64 15.26 -6.87
CA ASN A 50 -19.33 16.09 -5.72
C ASN A 50 -19.70 17.56 -6.00
N ALA A 51 -20.79 18.04 -5.42
CA ALA A 51 -21.31 19.39 -5.64
C ALA A 51 -20.37 20.53 -5.19
N VAL A 52 -19.39 20.26 -4.32
CA VAL A 52 -18.44 21.28 -3.83
C VAL A 52 -17.43 21.66 -4.91
N VAL A 53 -17.03 20.69 -5.75
CA VAL A 53 -15.98 20.86 -6.77
C VAL A 53 -16.54 20.81 -8.19
N SER A 54 -17.86 20.80 -8.34
CA SER A 54 -18.52 20.65 -9.63
C SER A 54 -19.40 21.83 -9.97
N VAL A 55 -19.41 22.17 -11.26
CA VAL A 55 -20.27 23.20 -11.82
C VAL A 55 -21.16 22.56 -12.87
N VAL A 56 -22.46 22.81 -12.77
CA VAL A 56 -23.45 22.37 -13.76
C VAL A 56 -23.90 23.59 -14.55
N SER A 57 -23.85 23.50 -15.87
CA SER A 57 -24.40 24.49 -16.79
C SER A 57 -25.32 23.80 -17.79
N GLY A 58 -26.32 24.50 -18.30
CA GLY A 58 -27.30 23.91 -19.22
C GLY A 58 -27.81 24.90 -20.24
N VAL A 59 -28.20 24.38 -21.40
CA VAL A 59 -28.82 25.12 -22.48
C VAL A 59 -30.02 24.32 -22.99
N THR A 60 -31.12 25.03 -23.27
CA THR A 60 -32.27 24.46 -23.96
C THR A 60 -32.33 25.04 -25.36
N GLN A 61 -32.24 24.18 -26.37
CA GLN A 61 -32.42 24.55 -27.77
C GLN A 61 -33.85 24.21 -28.19
N LEU A 62 -34.50 25.16 -28.86
CA LEU A 62 -35.83 25.00 -29.44
C LEU A 62 -35.67 24.96 -30.96
N ASP A 63 -36.24 23.93 -31.59
CA ASP A 63 -36.36 23.85 -33.04
C ASP A 63 -37.86 23.71 -33.42
N THR A 64 -38.15 23.90 -34.69
CA THR A 64 -39.47 23.74 -35.32
C THR A 64 -40.14 22.38 -35.07
N THR A 65 -39.37 21.35 -34.67
CA THR A 65 -39.82 19.97 -34.46
C THR A 65 -39.81 19.51 -33.00
N GLY A 66 -39.23 20.28 -32.06
CA GLY A 66 -39.10 19.85 -30.66
C GLY A 66 -38.18 20.72 -29.81
N ALA A 67 -38.08 20.39 -28.53
CA ALA A 67 -37.12 20.97 -27.59
C ALA A 67 -36.03 19.95 -27.24
N LEU A 68 -34.77 20.41 -27.22
CA LEU A 68 -33.60 19.64 -26.80
C LEU A 68 -32.97 20.33 -25.58
N SER A 69 -32.88 19.63 -24.45
CA SER A 69 -32.16 20.12 -23.28
C SER A 69 -30.78 19.45 -23.21
N GLN A 70 -29.75 20.23 -22.92
CA GLN A 70 -28.40 19.74 -22.72
C GLN A 70 -27.82 20.32 -21.43
N GLN A 71 -27.15 19.49 -20.63
CA GLN A 71 -26.40 19.91 -19.45
C GLN A 71 -24.96 19.43 -19.49
N ASN A 72 -24.04 20.34 -19.17
CA ASN A 72 -22.63 20.04 -18.95
C ASN A 72 -22.36 20.02 -17.44
N LEU A 73 -21.67 18.97 -16.99
CA LEU A 73 -21.12 18.83 -15.65
C LEU A 73 -19.60 18.93 -15.76
N SER A 74 -19.04 20.04 -15.30
CA SER A 74 -17.59 20.23 -15.17
C SER A 74 -17.16 19.93 -13.75
N THR A 75 -16.23 19.00 -13.55
CA THR A 75 -15.78 18.55 -12.23
C THR A 75 -14.31 18.14 -12.24
N SER A 76 -13.66 18.09 -11.09
CA SER A 76 -12.35 17.44 -10.91
C SER A 76 -12.54 16.12 -10.17
N LEU A 77 -12.20 15.02 -10.85
CA LEU A 77 -12.33 13.68 -10.27
C LEU A 77 -11.09 13.30 -9.46
N SER A 78 -11.30 12.56 -8.38
CA SER A 78 -10.22 11.95 -7.61
C SER A 78 -10.13 10.45 -7.92
N TRP A 79 -8.99 9.82 -7.58
CA TRP A 79 -8.84 8.36 -7.63
C TRP A 79 -9.93 7.62 -6.83
N ARG A 80 -10.50 8.26 -5.79
CA ARG A 80 -11.59 7.70 -4.97
C ARG A 80 -12.92 7.65 -5.72
N ASP A 81 -13.02 8.32 -6.86
CA ASP A 81 -14.21 8.32 -7.72
C ASP A 81 -14.15 7.23 -8.78
N HIS A 82 -13.01 6.52 -8.91
CA HIS A 82 -12.90 5.35 -9.76
C HIS A 82 -13.95 4.29 -9.38
N SER A 83 -14.60 3.71 -10.40
CA SER A 83 -15.70 2.76 -10.28
C SER A 83 -16.99 3.29 -9.63
N LYS A 84 -17.07 4.58 -9.28
CA LYS A 84 -18.37 5.21 -8.91
C LYS A 84 -19.22 5.42 -10.15
N LYS A 85 -20.54 5.56 -9.92
CA LYS A 85 -21.52 5.84 -10.96
C LYS A 85 -21.87 7.32 -10.99
N LEU A 86 -21.86 7.88 -12.19
CA LEU A 86 -22.42 9.19 -12.50
C LEU A 86 -23.70 8.97 -13.31
N SER A 87 -24.81 9.60 -12.91
CA SER A 87 -26.10 9.38 -13.55
C SER A 87 -26.70 10.69 -14.04
N CYS A 88 -27.28 10.67 -15.23
CA CYS A 88 -28.12 11.76 -15.73
C CYS A 88 -29.56 11.28 -15.84
N THR A 89 -30.48 12.00 -15.22
CA THR A 89 -31.91 11.73 -15.24
C THR A 89 -32.61 12.75 -16.12
N VAL A 90 -33.40 12.30 -17.09
CA VAL A 90 -34.40 13.12 -17.77
C VAL A 90 -35.76 12.91 -17.10
N SER A 91 -36.48 14.00 -16.85
CA SER A 91 -37.85 13.96 -16.32
C SER A 91 -38.79 14.72 -17.25
N VAL A 92 -39.89 14.09 -17.63
CA VAL A 92 -40.99 14.66 -18.43
C VAL A 92 -42.27 14.51 -17.60
N GLY A 93 -42.73 15.60 -16.99
CA GLY A 93 -43.78 15.54 -15.97
C GLY A 93 -43.38 14.65 -14.78
N SER A 94 -44.18 13.62 -14.48
CA SER A 94 -43.90 12.64 -13.40
C SER A 94 -42.98 11.49 -13.83
N ARG A 95 -42.75 11.32 -15.13
CA ARG A 95 -42.03 10.17 -15.70
C ARG A 95 -40.53 10.46 -15.80
N ARG A 96 -39.71 9.43 -15.64
CA ARG A 96 -38.25 9.56 -15.59
C ARG A 96 -37.55 8.45 -16.36
N ALA A 97 -36.41 8.78 -16.96
CA ALA A 97 -35.45 7.83 -17.49
C ALA A 97 -34.04 8.26 -17.08
N VAL A 98 -33.14 7.29 -16.89
CA VAL A 98 -31.82 7.51 -16.32
C VAL A 98 -30.78 6.82 -17.19
N GLN A 99 -29.71 7.55 -17.51
CA GLN A 99 -28.49 6.99 -18.06
C GLN A 99 -27.41 7.02 -16.99
N GLU A 100 -26.81 5.86 -16.72
CA GLU A 100 -25.66 5.74 -15.83
C GLU A 100 -24.37 5.56 -16.64
N THR A 101 -23.26 6.09 -16.13
CA THR A 101 -21.91 5.81 -16.60
C THR A 101 -21.00 5.53 -15.41
N THR A 102 -20.13 4.53 -15.55
CA THR A 102 -19.15 4.18 -14.52
C THR A 102 -17.85 4.95 -14.79
N LEU A 103 -17.33 5.62 -13.77
CA LEU A 103 -16.14 6.45 -13.88
C LEU A 103 -14.86 5.61 -13.88
N SER A 104 -14.16 5.58 -15.01
CA SER A 104 -12.84 4.94 -15.14
C SER A 104 -11.72 5.96 -14.98
N VAL A 105 -11.48 6.39 -13.73
CA VAL A 105 -10.40 7.34 -13.41
C VAL A 105 -9.05 6.62 -13.38
N ASN A 106 -8.07 7.16 -14.09
CA ASN A 106 -6.68 6.74 -14.17
C ASN A 106 -5.85 7.41 -13.05
N TYR A 107 -5.13 6.61 -12.28
CA TYR A 107 -4.29 7.06 -11.17
C TYR A 107 -3.13 6.09 -10.91
N SER A 108 -2.01 6.61 -10.40
CA SER A 108 -0.88 5.79 -9.97
C SER A 108 -1.25 4.90 -8.77
N PRO A 109 -0.54 3.78 -8.53
CA PRO A 109 -0.81 2.89 -7.40
C PRO A 109 -0.90 3.65 -6.05
N LYS A 110 -1.95 3.39 -5.27
CA LYS A 110 -2.20 3.99 -3.95
C LYS A 110 -2.16 2.92 -2.85
N GLY A 111 -1.65 3.32 -1.69
CA GLY A 111 -1.56 2.45 -0.52
C GLY A 111 -0.58 1.28 -0.72
N THR A 112 0.55 1.53 -1.41
CA THR A 112 1.62 0.55 -1.57
C THR A 112 2.27 0.28 -0.21
N LYS A 113 2.45 -1.00 0.15
CA LYS A 113 3.04 -1.43 1.43
C LYS A 113 3.91 -2.67 1.25
N VAL A 114 4.94 -2.80 2.08
CA VAL A 114 5.72 -4.04 2.21
C VAL A 114 5.09 -4.93 3.28
N LEU A 115 4.80 -6.17 2.92
CA LEU A 115 4.31 -7.20 3.85
C LEU A 115 5.37 -8.30 3.99
N ILE A 116 5.73 -8.63 5.23
CA ILE A 116 6.70 -9.69 5.56
C ILE A 116 5.94 -10.95 5.97
N ASN A 117 6.37 -12.11 5.48
CA ASN A 117 5.87 -13.40 5.91
C ASN A 117 7.04 -14.38 6.16
N PRO A 118 7.12 -15.02 7.34
CA PRO A 118 6.19 -14.91 8.48
C PRO A 118 6.30 -13.59 9.24
N SER A 119 5.17 -13.02 9.70
CA SER A 119 5.14 -11.77 10.50
C SER A 119 5.07 -12.00 12.01
N ALA A 120 4.48 -13.12 12.42
CA ALA A 120 4.18 -13.45 13.81
C ALA A 120 5.32 -14.14 14.57
N LYS A 121 6.44 -14.45 13.91
CA LYS A 121 7.59 -15.13 14.50
C LYS A 121 8.89 -14.42 14.12
N ASN A 122 9.92 -14.61 14.92
CA ASN A 122 11.28 -14.23 14.54
C ASN A 122 11.72 -15.03 13.31
N ILE A 123 12.29 -14.35 12.33
CA ILE A 123 12.93 -14.97 11.17
C ILE A 123 14.37 -15.26 11.56
N ARG A 124 14.76 -16.53 11.55
CA ARG A 124 16.09 -17.01 11.95
C ARG A 124 16.98 -17.27 10.74
N VAL A 125 18.27 -17.42 10.99
CA VAL A 125 19.20 -17.85 9.94
C VAL A 125 18.82 -19.22 9.42
N GLY A 126 18.78 -19.39 8.11
CA GLY A 126 18.37 -20.62 7.44
C GLY A 126 16.87 -20.72 7.15
N ASP A 127 16.04 -19.84 7.72
CA ASP A 127 14.61 -19.80 7.44
C ASP A 127 14.31 -19.40 5.99
N THR A 128 13.05 -19.52 5.61
CA THR A 128 12.52 -18.90 4.39
C THR A 128 11.59 -17.75 4.77
N ALA A 129 11.85 -16.58 4.21
CA ALA A 129 11.01 -15.40 4.37
C ALA A 129 10.58 -14.86 3.00
N SER A 130 9.47 -14.13 2.98
CA SER A 130 8.97 -13.48 1.77
C SER A 130 8.53 -12.05 2.07
N LEU A 131 8.87 -11.16 1.15
CA LEU A 131 8.52 -9.75 1.14
C LEU A 131 7.56 -9.53 -0.04
N THR A 132 6.36 -9.04 0.23
CA THR A 132 5.33 -8.79 -0.79
C THR A 132 5.06 -7.30 -0.92
N CYS A 133 5.14 -6.79 -2.15
CA CYS A 133 4.74 -5.41 -2.47
C CYS A 133 3.23 -5.38 -2.72
N SER A 134 2.48 -5.07 -1.68
CA SER A 134 1.03 -5.01 -1.72
C SER A 134 0.57 -3.63 -2.19
N VAL A 135 -0.42 -3.58 -3.08
CA VAL A 135 -1.01 -2.34 -3.61
C VAL A 135 -2.50 -2.37 -3.30
N ASN A 136 -3.00 -1.36 -2.58
CA ASN A 136 -4.41 -1.29 -2.21
C ASN A 136 -5.32 -0.99 -3.41
N SER A 137 -4.93 -0.04 -4.27
CA SER A 137 -5.73 0.35 -5.43
C SER A 137 -4.84 0.88 -6.55
N SER A 138 -5.15 0.53 -7.79
CA SER A 138 -4.45 1.04 -8.97
C SER A 138 -5.35 0.92 -10.20
N TYR A 139 -5.40 1.95 -11.04
CA TYR A 139 -6.02 1.87 -12.35
C TYR A 139 -5.28 2.77 -13.36
N PRO A 140 -4.82 2.24 -14.51
CA PRO A 140 -4.80 0.83 -14.90
C PRO A 140 -3.98 -0.04 -13.93
N GLY A 141 -4.11 -1.37 -14.04
CA GLY A 141 -3.40 -2.31 -13.17
C GLY A 141 -1.87 -2.12 -13.17
N VAL A 142 -1.23 -2.56 -12.09
CA VAL A 142 0.23 -2.49 -11.93
C VAL A 142 0.91 -3.36 -13.00
N THR A 143 1.97 -2.83 -13.60
CA THR A 143 2.73 -3.49 -14.69
C THR A 143 4.17 -3.82 -14.31
N ALA A 144 4.73 -3.20 -13.26
CA ALA A 144 6.08 -3.47 -12.81
C ALA A 144 6.26 -3.20 -11.31
N TYR A 145 7.21 -3.90 -10.69
CA TYR A 145 7.67 -3.66 -9.34
C TYR A 145 9.17 -3.37 -9.32
N ARG A 146 9.65 -2.70 -8.28
CA ARG A 146 11.07 -2.51 -8.01
C ARG A 146 11.31 -2.53 -6.51
N TRP A 147 12.33 -3.26 -6.09
CA TRP A 147 12.67 -3.42 -4.68
C TRP A 147 13.97 -2.73 -4.33
N TYR A 148 14.05 -2.27 -3.09
CA TYR A 148 15.25 -1.67 -2.53
C TYR A 148 15.51 -2.26 -1.15
N LYS A 149 16.79 -2.46 -0.83
CA LYS A 149 17.28 -2.79 0.49
C LYS A 149 18.30 -1.75 0.90
N ASP A 150 18.06 -1.07 2.02
CA ASP A 150 18.89 0.00 2.55
C ASP A 150 19.20 1.08 1.49
N GLY A 151 18.18 1.40 0.68
CA GLY A 151 18.26 2.35 -0.44
C GLY A 151 18.88 1.81 -1.73
N SER A 152 19.48 0.62 -1.72
CA SER A 152 20.09 -0.01 -2.89
C SER A 152 19.10 -0.90 -3.63
N ALA A 153 19.00 -0.76 -4.95
CA ALA A 153 18.07 -1.55 -5.75
C ALA A 153 18.44 -3.04 -5.77
N LEU A 154 17.44 -3.90 -5.57
CA LEU A 154 17.58 -5.35 -5.71
C LEU A 154 17.41 -5.76 -7.17
N ALA A 155 18.01 -6.91 -7.54
CA ALA A 155 17.85 -7.47 -8.88
C ALA A 155 16.44 -8.04 -9.13
N ASN A 156 15.77 -8.50 -8.07
CA ASN A 156 14.43 -9.08 -8.18
C ASN A 156 13.37 -7.98 -8.24
N ASN A 157 12.61 -7.95 -9.33
CA ASN A 157 11.56 -6.98 -9.64
C ASN A 157 10.16 -7.61 -9.65
N ASN A 158 10.00 -8.80 -9.07
CA ASN A 158 8.70 -9.44 -8.91
C ASN A 158 7.90 -8.76 -7.79
N GLN A 159 6.58 -8.96 -7.79
CA GLN A 159 5.73 -8.50 -6.67
C GLN A 159 6.18 -9.10 -5.33
N ILE A 160 6.70 -10.33 -5.36
CA ILE A 160 7.16 -11.07 -4.18
C ILE A 160 8.65 -11.37 -4.32
N VAL A 161 9.43 -10.96 -3.32
CA VAL A 161 10.83 -11.37 -3.14
C VAL A 161 10.86 -12.47 -2.09
N THR A 162 11.39 -13.63 -2.45
CA THR A 162 11.60 -14.75 -1.51
C THR A 162 13.06 -14.82 -1.13
N LEU A 163 13.34 -14.79 0.17
CA LEU A 163 14.65 -15.00 0.75
C LEU A 163 14.72 -16.45 1.21
N LEU A 164 15.48 -17.27 0.49
CA LEU A 164 15.73 -18.66 0.83
C LEU A 164 16.99 -18.74 1.69
N LYS A 165 16.95 -19.51 2.77
CA LYS A 165 18.08 -19.65 3.71
C LYS A 165 18.56 -18.27 4.18
N VAL A 166 17.65 -17.53 4.81
CA VAL A 166 17.89 -16.18 5.33
C VAL A 166 19.24 -16.13 6.05
N ALA A 167 20.05 -15.13 5.72
CA ALA A 167 21.35 -14.92 6.33
C ALA A 167 21.34 -13.66 7.21
N ARG A 168 22.37 -13.49 8.06
CA ARG A 168 22.47 -12.35 8.99
C ARG A 168 22.45 -11.03 8.23
N GLU A 169 23.12 -11.00 7.09
CA GLU A 169 23.19 -9.86 6.19
C GLU A 169 21.85 -9.52 5.54
N ASP A 170 20.83 -10.39 5.54
CA ASP A 170 19.50 -10.05 5.02
C ASP A 170 18.75 -9.07 5.95
N TYR A 171 19.23 -8.83 7.17
CA TYR A 171 18.74 -7.72 7.98
C TYR A 171 18.86 -6.40 7.21
N GLY A 172 17.81 -5.57 7.29
CA GLY A 172 17.83 -4.23 6.68
C GLY A 172 16.45 -3.64 6.47
N LEU A 173 16.42 -2.44 5.89
CA LEU A 173 15.21 -1.73 5.53
C LEU A 173 14.82 -2.05 4.07
N TYR A 174 13.67 -2.68 3.89
CA TYR A 174 13.14 -3.03 2.58
C TYR A 174 12.02 -2.07 2.18
N SER A 175 12.10 -1.51 0.98
CA SER A 175 11.01 -0.74 0.38
C SER A 175 10.72 -1.24 -1.04
N CYS A 176 9.53 -0.94 -1.54
CA CYS A 176 9.14 -1.30 -2.89
C CYS A 176 8.41 -0.16 -3.60
N GLU A 177 8.51 -0.16 -4.91
CA GLU A 177 7.76 0.70 -5.81
C GLU A 177 6.90 -0.18 -6.73
N ALA A 178 5.64 0.22 -6.92
CA ALA A 178 4.74 -0.37 -7.89
C ALA A 178 4.43 0.66 -8.97
N LYS A 179 4.53 0.28 -10.23
CA LYS A 179 4.35 1.16 -11.40
C LYS A 179 3.19 0.70 -12.25
N ASN A 180 2.39 1.66 -12.72
CA ASN A 180 1.45 1.47 -13.82
C ASN A 180 1.70 2.50 -14.93
N ALA A 181 0.81 2.57 -15.92
CA ALA A 181 0.92 3.51 -17.04
C ALA A 181 0.82 4.99 -16.63
N VAL A 182 0.23 5.28 -15.45
CA VAL A 182 0.01 6.65 -14.95
C VAL A 182 1.19 7.13 -14.11
N GLY A 183 1.82 6.22 -13.35
CA GLY A 183 2.97 6.56 -12.54
C GLY A 183 3.33 5.47 -11.53
N THR A 184 4.02 5.89 -10.47
CA THR A 184 4.56 4.99 -9.44
C THR A 184 3.94 5.29 -8.08
N GLY A 185 3.63 4.24 -7.32
CA GLY A 185 3.33 4.32 -5.88
C GLY A 185 4.43 3.61 -5.09
N ALA A 186 5.04 4.32 -4.13
CA ALA A 186 6.09 3.80 -3.28
C ALA A 186 5.55 3.38 -1.91
N ALA A 187 6.10 2.30 -1.35
CA ALA A 187 5.91 1.91 0.03
C ALA A 187 6.93 2.59 0.93
N GLU A 188 6.51 2.89 2.17
CA GLU A 188 7.45 3.18 3.24
C GLU A 188 8.37 1.98 3.50
N ALA A 189 9.59 2.25 3.94
CA ALA A 189 10.55 1.21 4.24
C ALA A 189 10.14 0.42 5.49
N MET A 190 10.22 -0.91 5.40
CA MET A 190 9.91 -1.85 6.48
C MET A 190 11.19 -2.59 6.89
N ALA A 191 11.46 -2.66 8.19
CA ALA A 191 12.60 -3.41 8.71
C ALA A 191 12.33 -4.91 8.65
N LEU A 192 13.23 -5.66 8.00
CA LEU A 192 13.33 -7.10 8.15
C LEU A 192 14.33 -7.40 9.27
N TYR A 193 13.85 -7.92 10.39
CA TYR A 193 14.70 -8.35 11.50
C TYR A 193 15.09 -9.82 11.32
N VAL A 194 16.40 -10.08 11.29
CA VAL A 194 16.96 -11.43 11.28
C VAL A 194 17.50 -11.73 12.66
N PHE A 195 16.86 -12.68 13.33
CA PHE A 195 17.18 -13.08 14.69
C PHE A 195 18.38 -14.04 14.65
N SER A 196 19.56 -13.51 14.96
CA SER A 196 20.86 -14.19 14.87
C SER A 196 21.77 -13.68 15.98
N VAL A 197 22.26 -14.59 16.83
CA VAL A 197 23.20 -14.25 17.91
C VAL A 197 24.63 -14.53 17.47
N VAL A 198 25.52 -13.56 17.68
CA VAL A 198 26.97 -13.74 17.58
C VAL A 198 27.61 -13.11 18.81
N ILE A 199 28.58 -13.79 19.42
CA ILE A 199 29.35 -13.23 20.52
C ILE A 199 30.67 -12.69 19.98
N SER A 200 30.97 -11.43 20.28
CA SER A 200 32.27 -10.82 20.07
C SER A 200 33.01 -10.65 21.39
N ILE A 201 34.35 -10.75 21.35
CA ILE A 201 35.22 -10.73 22.52
C ILE A 201 36.29 -9.66 22.34
N SER A 202 36.50 -8.82 23.34
CA SER A 202 37.56 -7.80 23.37
C SER A 202 38.38 -7.90 24.67
N PRO A 203 39.72 -7.84 24.62
CA PRO A 203 40.55 -7.67 23.42
C PRO A 203 40.74 -8.97 22.60
N SER A 204 40.64 -10.14 23.24
CA SER A 204 40.79 -11.45 22.59
C SER A 204 40.19 -12.56 23.47
N ALA A 205 39.96 -13.74 22.89
CA ALA A 205 39.51 -14.92 23.62
C ALA A 205 40.59 -15.49 24.57
N GLU A 206 41.86 -15.30 24.22
CA GLU A 206 43.02 -15.68 25.04
C GLU A 206 43.61 -14.43 25.68
N VAL A 207 43.58 -14.35 27.01
CA VAL A 207 44.06 -13.18 27.77
C VAL A 207 44.78 -13.66 29.04
N ARG A 208 45.79 -12.91 29.49
CA ARG A 208 46.46 -13.16 30.77
C ARG A 208 45.59 -12.74 31.95
N GLU A 209 45.78 -13.38 33.10
CA GLU A 209 45.09 -13.02 34.34
C GLU A 209 45.27 -11.55 34.72
N GLY A 210 44.27 -11.00 35.43
CA GLY A 210 44.25 -9.61 35.88
C GLY A 210 43.99 -8.59 34.77
N LYS A 211 43.63 -9.03 33.57
CA LYS A 211 43.23 -8.15 32.47
C LYS A 211 41.71 -8.04 32.37
N MET A 212 41.27 -6.92 31.82
CA MET A 212 39.87 -6.70 31.50
C MET A 212 39.49 -7.42 30.20
N VAL A 213 38.33 -8.09 30.23
CA VAL A 213 37.73 -8.74 29.05
C VAL A 213 36.24 -8.41 29.01
N THR A 214 35.74 -8.08 27.83
CA THR A 214 34.31 -7.87 27.59
C THR A 214 33.83 -8.81 26.50
N LEU A 215 32.76 -9.54 26.81
CA LEU A 215 31.96 -10.28 25.84
C LEU A 215 30.75 -9.42 25.45
N THR A 216 30.47 -9.32 24.16
CA THR A 216 29.31 -8.58 23.64
C THR A 216 28.43 -9.54 22.85
N CYS A 217 27.13 -9.50 23.14
CA CYS A 217 26.13 -10.27 22.41
C CYS A 217 25.55 -9.41 21.28
N ASP A 218 25.81 -9.79 20.03
CA ASP A 218 25.49 -9.01 18.84
C ASP A 218 24.32 -9.64 18.07
N VAL A 219 23.20 -8.91 18.02
CA VAL A 219 21.99 -9.25 17.26
C VAL A 219 21.69 -8.14 16.27
N PRO A 220 21.41 -8.38 14.97
CA PRO A 220 21.12 -7.30 14.03
C PRO A 220 19.88 -6.47 14.41
N GLY A 221 20.02 -5.14 14.43
CA GLY A 221 18.92 -4.21 14.66
C GLY A 221 18.42 -4.21 16.09
N GLU A 222 19.29 -4.57 17.03
CA GLU A 222 19.04 -4.60 18.46
C GLU A 222 18.64 -3.22 19.00
N GLU A 223 19.12 -2.14 18.39
CA GLU A 223 18.83 -0.76 18.80
C GLU A 223 17.38 -0.34 18.57
N LYS A 224 16.63 -1.11 17.77
CA LYS A 224 15.22 -0.86 17.44
C LYS A 224 14.29 -1.94 17.98
N GLN A 225 14.78 -2.81 18.86
CA GLN A 225 14.03 -3.92 19.43
C GLN A 225 14.19 -3.95 20.95
N GLU A 226 13.13 -4.35 21.65
CA GLU A 226 13.23 -4.69 23.07
C GLU A 226 13.74 -6.13 23.19
N ILE A 227 15.03 -6.27 23.51
CA ILE A 227 15.71 -7.56 23.64
C ILE A 227 16.23 -7.74 25.07
N ASN A 228 15.88 -8.86 25.68
CA ASN A 228 16.45 -9.33 26.93
C ASN A 228 17.62 -10.27 26.66
N TYR A 229 18.70 -10.13 27.43
CA TYR A 229 19.92 -10.93 27.29
C TYR A 229 20.10 -11.85 28.50
N ASN A 230 20.57 -13.07 28.27
CA ASN A 230 20.91 -14.04 29.30
C ASN A 230 22.28 -14.66 28.99
N TRP A 231 23.26 -14.46 29.88
CA TRP A 231 24.60 -15.01 29.74
C TRP A 231 24.77 -16.35 30.46
N TYR A 232 25.45 -17.28 29.78
CA TYR A 232 25.76 -18.62 30.28
C TYR A 232 27.26 -18.87 30.19
N LYS A 233 27.78 -19.61 31.16
CA LYS A 233 29.14 -20.14 31.19
C LYS A 233 29.06 -21.63 31.43
N ASN A 234 29.62 -22.43 30.53
CA ASN A 234 29.54 -23.89 30.57
C ASN A 234 28.09 -24.37 30.77
N SER A 235 27.15 -23.74 30.05
CA SER A 235 25.70 -23.97 30.13
C SER A 235 25.03 -23.59 31.45
N ILE A 236 25.74 -22.96 32.38
CA ILE A 236 25.19 -22.45 33.65
C ILE A 236 24.96 -20.94 33.53
N ARG A 237 23.73 -20.49 33.80
CA ARG A 237 23.38 -19.07 33.78
C ARG A 237 24.20 -18.32 34.85
N ILE A 238 24.91 -17.27 34.45
CA ILE A 238 25.94 -16.62 35.29
C ILE A 238 25.29 -15.74 36.38
N LYS A 239 24.23 -14.99 36.03
CA LYS A 239 23.27 -14.30 36.91
C LYS A 239 22.22 -13.61 36.02
N GLU A 240 21.25 -12.88 36.60
CA GLU A 240 20.35 -11.98 35.86
C GLU A 240 21.09 -10.73 35.35
N ASP A 241 22.11 -10.94 34.51
CA ASP A 241 22.72 -9.87 33.75
C ASP A 241 21.91 -9.71 32.46
N THR A 242 20.96 -8.78 32.48
CA THR A 242 20.14 -8.40 31.31
C THR A 242 20.92 -7.53 30.34
N ALA A 243 22.20 -7.23 30.62
CA ALA A 243 23.00 -6.40 29.77
C ALA A 243 23.47 -7.17 28.52
N ARG A 244 23.52 -6.42 27.42
CA ARG A 244 24.12 -6.88 26.16
C ARG A 244 25.59 -7.30 26.30
N THR A 245 26.29 -6.81 27.33
CA THR A 245 27.72 -7.05 27.54
C THR A 245 27.97 -7.71 28.88
N LEU A 246 28.84 -8.72 28.91
CA LEU A 246 29.40 -9.30 30.11
C LEU A 246 30.85 -8.87 30.28
N THR A 247 31.15 -8.08 31.30
CA THR A 247 32.49 -7.52 31.53
C THR A 247 33.15 -8.11 32.77
N PHE A 248 34.35 -8.65 32.58
CA PHE A 248 35.27 -9.06 33.62
C PHE A 248 36.33 -7.97 33.79
N LEU A 249 36.39 -7.32 34.94
CA LEU A 249 37.38 -6.25 35.20
C LEU A 249 38.79 -6.81 35.32
N GLU A 250 38.93 -7.96 35.97
CA GLU A 250 40.18 -8.69 36.17
C GLU A 250 39.88 -10.19 36.03
N VAL A 251 40.25 -10.79 34.89
CA VAL A 251 40.01 -12.23 34.65
C VAL A 251 40.92 -13.11 35.50
N ALA A 252 40.36 -14.21 36.01
CA ALA A 252 41.10 -15.28 36.69
C ALA A 252 41.02 -16.60 35.91
N VAL A 253 41.85 -17.61 36.23
CA VAL A 253 41.73 -18.96 35.64
C VAL A 253 40.29 -19.49 35.71
N SER A 254 39.60 -19.22 36.82
CA SER A 254 38.21 -19.66 37.01
C SER A 254 37.26 -19.10 35.96
N ASP A 255 37.58 -17.98 35.29
CA ASP A 255 36.78 -17.35 34.23
C ASP A 255 36.92 -18.03 32.86
N SER A 256 37.85 -18.96 32.72
CA SER A 256 37.96 -19.77 31.50
C SER A 256 36.74 -20.68 31.33
N GLY A 257 36.21 -20.75 30.10
CA GLY A 257 35.07 -21.60 29.78
C GLY A 257 34.38 -21.24 28.47
N TYR A 258 33.32 -21.97 28.17
CA TYR A 258 32.46 -21.70 27.02
C TYR A 258 31.36 -20.72 27.41
N TYR A 259 31.30 -19.58 26.74
CA TYR A 259 30.27 -18.58 26.96
C TYR A 259 29.24 -18.61 25.83
N SER A 260 27.97 -18.51 26.21
CA SER A 260 26.85 -18.34 25.27
C SER A 260 25.90 -17.26 25.77
N CYS A 261 25.13 -16.69 24.84
CA CYS A 261 24.18 -15.62 25.10
C CYS A 261 22.85 -16.04 24.50
N GLU A 262 21.82 -16.13 25.32
CA GLU A 262 20.46 -16.25 24.83
C GLU A 262 19.85 -14.84 24.76
N VAL A 263 19.20 -14.53 23.64
CA VAL A 263 18.45 -13.30 23.43
C VAL A 263 16.97 -13.61 23.29
N GLN A 264 16.12 -12.78 23.88
CA GLN A 264 14.66 -12.98 23.87
C GLN A 264 13.92 -11.67 23.60
N ASN A 265 12.92 -11.73 22.72
CA ASN A 265 11.94 -10.67 22.51
C ASN A 265 10.51 -11.22 22.66
N ASP A 266 9.51 -10.40 22.35
CA ASP A 266 8.08 -10.75 22.36
C ASP A 266 7.70 -11.91 21.42
N LYS A 267 8.54 -12.24 20.43
CA LYS A 267 8.31 -13.27 19.40
C LYS A 267 9.08 -14.57 19.63
N GLY A 268 9.99 -14.62 20.61
CA GLY A 268 10.72 -15.83 21.00
C GLY A 268 12.16 -15.59 21.43
N SER A 269 12.90 -16.68 21.67
CA SER A 269 14.32 -16.67 22.04
C SER A 269 15.22 -17.45 21.09
N GLU A 270 16.52 -17.13 21.11
CA GLU A 270 17.61 -17.75 20.34
C GLU A 270 18.90 -17.71 21.17
N MET A 271 19.78 -18.71 21.04
CA MET A 271 21.06 -18.82 21.74
C MET A 271 22.19 -19.20 20.79
#